data_AF-A0A7S2EPN7-F1
#
_entry.id   AF-A0A7S2EPN7-F1
#
_cell.length_a   1.000
_cell.length_b   1.000
_cell.length_c   1.000
_cell.angle_alpha   90.00
_cell.angle_beta   90.00
_cell.angle_gamma   90.00
#
_symmetry.space_group_name_H-M   'P 1'
#
loop_
_entity.id
_entity.type
_entity.pdbx_description
1 polymer ?
#
loop_
_entity_poly.entity_id
_entity_poly.type
_entity_poly.pdbx_seq_one_letter_code
_entity_poly.pdbx_strand_id
1 'polypeptide(L)'
;VYIHRWLAMAVAGGGWMTDYDVLPINPFDWEGRDLPNDGKLTVYGDTIDARHHSAVPSLVSGSREEWTRVAGLIIDSYVEHKNENHWSDMNALQHMDYEEFEVIPSVAVANDVLQGEKTENEACIVTEGMRAIHFSHYALQHGVLRPGETLNDRPQIAKRWLRWWDQNCDITEVSVENRIK
;
A
#
# COMPACT_ATOMS: atom_id res chain seq x y z
N VAL A 1 -14.25 10.65 11.00
CA VAL A 1 -12.99 11.26 10.52
C VAL A 1 -11.83 10.39 10.97
N TYR A 2 -11.22 9.63 10.05
CA TYR A 2 -10.11 8.73 10.34
C TYR A 2 -8.75 9.40 10.04
N ILE A 3 -8.51 10.59 10.61
CA ILE A 3 -7.29 11.37 10.36
C ILE A 3 -6.14 11.04 11.33
N HIS A 4 -6.43 10.33 12.42
CA HIS A 4 -5.50 10.13 13.53
C HIS A 4 -4.14 9.54 13.10
N ARG A 5 -4.09 8.70 12.06
CA ARG A 5 -2.83 8.14 11.56
C ARG A 5 -1.90 9.22 10.97
N TRP A 6 -2.45 10.18 10.23
CA TRP A 6 -1.71 11.32 9.67
C TRP A 6 -1.14 12.22 10.76
N LEU A 7 -1.97 12.54 11.76
CA LEU A 7 -1.54 13.33 12.91
C LEU A 7 -0.50 12.58 13.76
N ALA A 8 -0.67 11.27 13.94
CA ALA A 8 0.29 10.45 14.67
C ALA A 8 1.67 10.46 13.99
N MET A 9 1.72 10.31 12.67
CA MET A 9 2.98 10.37 11.91
C MET A 9 3.61 11.77 11.98
N ALA A 10 2.82 12.84 11.87
CA ALA A 10 3.31 14.20 12.05
C ALA A 10 3.91 14.43 13.45
N VAL A 11 3.28 13.91 14.51
CA VAL A 11 3.77 14.03 15.89
C VAL A 11 5.00 13.14 16.14
N ALA A 12 5.08 11.97 15.51
CA ALA A 12 6.21 11.05 15.61
C ALA A 12 7.51 11.58 14.97
N GLY A 13 7.43 12.66 14.18
CA GLY A 13 8.57 13.21 13.44
C GLY A 13 8.66 12.74 11.99
N GLY A 14 7.59 12.14 11.47
CA GLY A 14 7.53 11.54 10.14
C GLY A 14 7.92 10.07 10.15
N GLY A 15 8.36 9.56 9.00
CA GLY A 15 8.69 8.14 8.84
C GLY A 15 7.77 7.42 7.87
N TRP A 16 7.62 6.13 8.11
CA TRP A 16 6.81 5.19 7.33
C TRP A 16 5.54 4.82 8.08
N MET A 17 4.44 4.72 7.34
CA MET A 17 3.15 4.24 7.83
C MET A 17 2.67 3.12 6.92
N THR A 18 2.11 2.08 7.50
CA THR A 18 1.51 0.99 6.75
C THR A 18 0.17 0.57 7.36
N ASP A 19 -0.76 0.16 6.51
CA ASP A 19 -1.97 -0.51 6.96
C ASP A 19 -1.63 -1.94 7.43
N TYR A 20 -2.40 -2.45 8.38
CA TYR A 20 -2.12 -3.72 9.04
C TYR A 20 -2.23 -4.95 8.11
N ASP A 21 -2.85 -4.78 6.95
CA ASP A 21 -3.06 -5.77 5.91
C ASP A 21 -2.13 -5.57 4.69
N VAL A 22 -1.11 -4.73 4.83
CA VAL A 22 0.01 -4.65 3.91
C VAL A 22 1.18 -5.45 4.47
N LEU A 23 1.63 -6.45 3.71
CA LEU A 23 2.65 -7.40 4.15
C LEU A 23 3.87 -7.34 3.24
N PRO A 24 5.09 -7.27 3.80
CA PRO A 24 6.31 -7.25 3.00
C PRO A 24 6.50 -8.59 2.31
N ILE A 25 6.93 -8.54 1.05
CA ILE A 25 7.25 -9.74 0.25
C ILE A 25 8.70 -9.73 -0.20
N ASN A 26 9.27 -8.56 -0.55
CA ASN A 26 10.69 -8.47 -0.88
C ASN A 26 11.49 -7.79 0.24
N PRO A 27 12.78 -8.17 0.41
CA PRO A 27 13.68 -7.44 1.28
C PRO A 27 13.77 -5.99 0.83
N PHE A 28 13.94 -5.15 1.83
CA PHE A 28 13.73 -3.72 1.71
C PHE A 28 15.04 -3.11 2.19
N ASP A 29 15.78 -2.49 1.27
CA ASP A 29 17.16 -2.02 1.48
C ASP A 29 17.21 -0.70 2.29
N TRP A 30 16.34 -0.54 3.29
CA TRP A 30 16.26 0.67 4.10
C TRP A 30 16.85 0.40 5.50
N GLU A 31 17.91 1.13 5.85
CA GLU A 31 18.27 1.31 7.27
C GLU A 31 17.29 2.26 8.00
N GLY A 32 16.27 2.76 7.30
CA GLY A 32 15.26 3.69 7.82
C GLY A 32 15.74 5.04 8.29
N ARG A 33 16.97 5.40 7.91
CA ARG A 33 17.53 6.71 8.21
C ARG A 33 17.13 7.76 7.18
N ASP A 34 17.10 7.38 5.90
CA ASP A 34 16.80 8.31 4.81
C ASP A 34 15.39 8.06 4.26
N LEU A 35 14.59 9.14 4.20
CA LEU A 35 13.27 9.11 3.60
C LEU A 35 13.40 9.27 2.08
N PRO A 36 12.67 8.48 1.28
CA PRO A 36 12.63 8.65 -0.17
C PRO A 36 12.12 10.04 -0.57
N ASN A 37 12.44 10.44 -1.81
CA ASN A 37 11.96 11.68 -2.43
C ASN A 37 12.21 12.93 -1.58
N ASP A 38 13.40 13.03 -0.97
CA ASP A 38 13.80 14.14 -0.09
C ASP A 38 12.82 14.39 1.08
N GLY A 39 12.15 13.32 1.54
CA GLY A 39 11.16 13.41 2.60
C GLY A 39 9.80 13.95 2.15
N LYS A 40 9.54 14.12 0.86
CA LYS A 40 8.20 14.39 0.32
C LYS A 40 7.23 13.27 0.65
N LEU A 41 5.94 13.60 0.80
CA LEU A 41 4.94 12.56 0.94
C LEU A 41 4.98 11.64 -0.29
N THR A 42 5.13 10.35 -0.05
CA THR A 42 5.22 9.33 -1.10
C THR A 42 4.27 8.20 -0.74
N VAL A 43 3.34 7.90 -1.64
CA VAL A 43 2.38 6.80 -1.51
C VAL A 43 2.85 5.63 -2.37
N TYR A 44 2.94 4.46 -1.76
CA TYR A 44 3.30 3.22 -2.44
C TYR A 44 2.03 2.40 -2.65
N GLY A 45 1.68 2.15 -3.90
CA GLY A 45 0.42 1.50 -4.27
C GLY A 45 0.58 0.63 -5.50
N ASP A 46 -0.53 0.06 -5.98
CA ASP A 46 -0.61 -0.52 -7.31
C ASP A 46 -1.20 0.57 -8.21
N THR A 47 -0.33 1.14 -9.04
CA THR A 47 -0.61 2.02 -10.20
C THR A 47 -1.72 3.10 -10.11
N ILE A 48 -1.38 4.32 -10.52
CA ILE A 48 -2.37 5.30 -10.97
C ILE A 48 -2.89 4.80 -12.33
N ASP A 49 -3.94 3.98 -12.36
CA ASP A 49 -4.76 3.88 -13.57
C ASP A 49 -5.50 5.22 -13.70
N ALA A 50 -5.39 5.87 -14.85
CA ALA A 50 -6.15 7.08 -15.20
C ALA A 50 -7.68 6.91 -15.10
N ARG A 51 -8.16 5.69 -14.81
CA ARG A 51 -9.56 5.35 -14.53
C ARG A 51 -9.85 4.98 -13.06
N HIS A 52 -8.83 4.69 -12.25
CA HIS A 52 -8.96 4.33 -10.84
C HIS A 52 -8.02 5.21 -10.01
N HIS A 53 -8.45 6.45 -9.81
CA HIS A 53 -7.80 7.52 -9.04
C HIS A 53 -7.65 7.23 -7.54
N SER A 54 -7.47 5.97 -7.14
CA SER A 54 -7.49 5.55 -5.75
C SER A 54 -6.16 4.96 -5.32
N ALA A 55 -5.16 5.82 -5.12
CA ALA A 55 -4.04 5.45 -4.27
C ALA A 55 -4.61 5.27 -2.85
N VAL A 56 -4.92 4.04 -2.47
CA VAL A 56 -5.23 3.73 -1.07
C VAL A 56 -3.92 3.86 -0.30
N PRO A 57 -3.76 4.85 0.61
CA PRO A 57 -2.54 5.08 1.37
C PRO A 57 -2.31 3.93 2.35
N SER A 58 -1.79 2.82 1.84
CA SER A 58 -1.61 1.57 2.57
C SER A 58 -0.14 1.31 2.91
N LEU A 59 0.77 1.94 2.16
CA LEU A 59 2.17 2.14 2.52
C LEU A 59 2.54 3.56 2.11
N VAL A 60 3.04 4.37 3.05
CA VAL A 60 3.32 5.79 2.82
C VAL A 60 4.58 6.18 3.58
N SER A 61 5.41 7.04 2.99
CA SER A 61 6.55 7.67 3.65
C SER A 61 6.45 9.20 3.57
N GLY A 62 7.06 9.88 4.53
CA GLY A 62 7.17 11.34 4.49
C GLY A 62 7.90 11.92 5.69
N SER A 63 8.37 13.15 5.54
CA SER A 63 8.93 13.97 6.61
C SER A 63 7.83 14.49 7.52
N ARG A 64 8.19 14.91 8.73
CA ARG A 64 7.26 15.55 9.67
C ARG A 64 6.45 16.66 9.02
N GLU A 65 7.12 17.50 8.25
CA GLU A 65 6.57 18.67 7.58
C GLU A 65 5.48 18.25 6.58
N GLU A 66 5.74 17.20 5.81
CA GLU A 66 4.83 16.67 4.80
C GLU A 66 3.62 15.95 5.40
N TRP A 67 3.84 15.14 6.44
CA TRP A 67 2.72 14.57 7.21
C TRP A 67 1.83 15.65 7.82
N THR A 68 2.42 16.74 8.32
CA THR A 68 1.67 17.88 8.87
C THR A 68 0.88 18.61 7.79
N ARG A 69 1.50 18.88 6.64
CA ARG A 69 0.87 19.54 5.49
C ARG A 69 -0.33 18.74 4.99
N VAL A 70 -0.14 17.44 4.76
CA VAL A 70 -1.17 16.56 4.22
C VAL A 70 -2.29 16.32 5.23
N ALA A 71 -1.98 16.26 6.53
CA ALA A 71 -3.01 16.26 7.56
C ALA A 71 -3.90 17.52 7.48
N GLY A 72 -3.32 18.70 7.22
CA GLY A 72 -4.09 19.92 6.95
C GLY A 72 -5.02 19.76 5.75
N LEU A 73 -4.50 19.30 4.61
CA LEU A 73 -5.29 19.08 3.39
C LEU A 73 -6.44 18.07 3.60
N ILE A 74 -6.23 17.02 4.40
CA ILE A 74 -7.27 16.06 4.76
C ILE A 74 -8.37 16.73 5.61
N ILE A 75 -8.01 17.63 6.53
CA ILE A 75 -9.00 18.39 7.33
C ILE A 75 -9.80 19.31 6.41
N ASP A 76 -9.13 20.01 5.50
CA ASP A 76 -9.80 20.93 4.56
C ASP A 76 -10.77 20.15 3.65
N SER A 77 -10.32 19.03 3.09
CA SER A 77 -11.17 18.09 2.33
C SER A 77 -12.38 17.61 3.15
N TYR A 78 -12.19 17.28 4.44
CA TYR A 78 -13.29 16.90 5.31
C TYR A 78 -14.31 18.03 5.49
N VAL A 79 -13.85 19.26 5.70
CA VAL A 79 -14.74 20.42 5.90
C VAL A 79 -15.62 20.65 4.67
N GLU A 80 -15.05 20.50 3.48
CA GLU A 80 -15.77 20.61 2.20
C GLU A 80 -16.80 19.49 2.00
N HIS A 81 -16.46 18.26 2.39
CA HIS A 81 -17.25 17.05 2.13
C HIS A 81 -17.99 16.53 3.37
N LYS A 82 -18.14 17.35 4.42
CA LYS A 82 -18.68 16.93 5.73
C LYS A 82 -20.10 16.35 5.71
N ASN A 83 -20.85 16.58 4.64
CA ASN A 83 -22.22 16.09 4.45
C ASN A 83 -22.27 14.76 3.66
N GLU A 84 -21.13 14.24 3.21
CA GLU A 84 -21.05 12.96 2.51
C GLU A 84 -21.13 11.79 3.50
N ASN A 85 -21.93 10.77 3.15
CA ASN A 85 -22.17 9.63 4.02
C ASN A 85 -20.94 8.70 4.19
N HIS A 86 -19.95 8.78 3.30
CA HIS A 86 -18.84 7.82 3.24
C HIS A 86 -17.46 8.51 3.07
N TRP A 87 -17.29 9.71 3.63
CA TRP A 87 -15.98 10.36 3.59
C TRP A 87 -14.96 9.61 4.47
N SER A 88 -13.77 9.35 3.91
CA SER A 88 -12.61 8.82 4.60
C SER A 88 -11.34 9.55 4.17
N ASP A 89 -10.25 9.37 4.92
CA ASP A 89 -8.96 9.92 4.53
C ASP A 89 -8.41 9.25 3.26
N MET A 90 -8.82 8.01 2.96
CA MET A 90 -8.58 7.40 1.65
C MET A 90 -9.25 8.19 0.53
N ASN A 91 -10.49 8.68 0.74
CA ASN A 91 -11.18 9.53 -0.24
C ASN A 91 -10.55 10.92 -0.32
N ALA A 92 -10.06 11.46 0.79
CA ALA A 92 -9.41 12.76 0.81
C ALA A 92 -8.23 12.82 -0.17
N LEU A 93 -7.38 11.79 -0.20
CA LEU A 93 -6.26 11.71 -1.14
C LEU A 93 -6.68 11.56 -2.60
N GLN A 94 -7.84 10.96 -2.87
CA GLN A 94 -8.39 10.87 -4.25
C GLN A 94 -8.80 12.23 -4.79
N HIS A 95 -9.11 13.17 -3.90
CA HIS A 95 -9.51 14.53 -4.24
C HIS A 95 -8.33 15.52 -4.23
N MET A 96 -7.14 15.08 -3.84
CA MET A 96 -5.92 15.90 -3.90
C MET A 96 -5.33 15.89 -5.31
N ASP A 97 -4.64 16.96 -5.67
CA ASP A 97 -3.87 17.01 -6.90
C ASP A 97 -2.69 16.02 -6.81
N TYR A 98 -2.41 15.30 -7.89
CA TYR A 98 -1.29 14.36 -7.98
C TYR A 98 0.06 15.08 -7.91
N GLU A 99 0.10 16.39 -8.11
CA GLU A 99 1.31 17.20 -7.87
C GLU A 99 1.64 17.36 -6.37
N GLU A 100 0.70 17.03 -5.47
CA GLU A 100 0.87 17.19 -4.02
C GLU A 100 1.70 16.07 -3.36
N PHE A 101 1.88 14.92 -4.03
CA PHE A 101 2.65 13.80 -3.49
C PHE A 101 3.13 12.85 -4.59
N GLU A 102 4.22 12.13 -4.32
CA GLU A 102 4.73 11.12 -5.25
C GLU A 102 3.95 9.81 -5.11
N VAL A 103 3.69 9.12 -6.23
CA VAL A 103 3.09 7.77 -6.22
C VAL A 103 4.04 6.77 -6.87
N ILE A 104 4.41 5.74 -6.11
CA ILE A 104 5.32 4.69 -6.57
C ILE A 104 4.56 3.36 -6.70
N PRO A 105 4.44 2.77 -7.90
CA PRO A 105 3.78 1.49 -8.12
C PRO A 105 4.64 0.35 -7.56
N SER A 106 4.49 0.02 -6.29
CA SER A 106 5.35 -0.96 -5.60
C SER A 106 4.65 -1.74 -4.49
N VAL A 107 3.32 -1.65 -4.40
CA VAL A 107 2.52 -2.51 -3.52
C VAL A 107 1.53 -3.25 -4.41
N ALA A 108 1.64 -4.57 -4.52
CA ALA A 108 0.70 -5.38 -5.29
C ALA A 108 -0.66 -5.46 -4.57
N VAL A 109 -1.78 -5.59 -5.30
CA VAL A 109 -3.08 -5.87 -4.69
C VAL A 109 -3.37 -7.36 -4.68
N ALA A 110 -3.87 -7.87 -3.55
CA ALA A 110 -4.04 -9.31 -3.37
C ALA A 110 -5.06 -9.95 -4.34
N ASN A 111 -6.03 -9.22 -4.90
CA ASN A 111 -6.95 -9.79 -5.89
C ASN A 111 -6.22 -10.25 -7.16
N ASP A 112 -5.05 -9.71 -7.47
CA ASP A 112 -4.26 -10.14 -8.64
C ASP A 112 -3.52 -11.43 -8.42
N VAL A 113 -3.41 -11.91 -7.18
CA VAL A 113 -2.75 -13.18 -6.84
C VAL A 113 -3.70 -14.19 -6.20
N LEU A 114 -4.89 -13.75 -5.79
CA LEU A 114 -5.94 -14.60 -5.22
C LEU A 114 -6.91 -15.14 -6.29
N GLN A 115 -6.66 -14.97 -7.59
CA GLN A 115 -7.52 -15.54 -8.63
C GLN A 115 -7.27 -17.05 -8.75
N GLY A 116 -8.27 -17.85 -8.38
CA GLY A 116 -8.25 -19.30 -8.47
C GLY A 116 -8.02 -19.69 -9.91
N GLU A 117 -6.99 -20.50 -10.12
CA GLU A 117 -6.39 -20.88 -11.42
C GLU A 117 -5.42 -19.89 -12.08
N LYS A 118 -5.03 -18.76 -11.44
CA LYS A 118 -3.74 -18.18 -11.82
C LYS A 118 -2.67 -19.22 -11.54
N THR A 119 -1.88 -19.53 -12.55
CA THR A 119 -0.80 -20.50 -12.39
C THR A 119 0.17 -19.94 -11.34
N GLU A 120 0.79 -20.81 -10.57
CA GLU A 120 1.81 -20.47 -9.58
C GLU A 120 2.85 -19.47 -10.14
N ASN A 121 3.13 -19.52 -11.44
CA ASN A 121 4.00 -18.61 -12.17
C ASN A 121 3.48 -17.15 -12.27
N GLU A 122 2.17 -16.94 -12.41
CA GLU A 122 1.60 -15.61 -12.59
C GLU A 122 1.66 -14.77 -11.31
N ALA A 123 1.48 -15.41 -10.14
CA ALA A 123 1.61 -14.71 -8.87
C ALA A 123 3.03 -14.23 -8.60
N CYS A 124 4.06 -15.02 -8.97
CA CYS A 124 5.45 -14.58 -8.88
C CYS A 124 5.76 -13.42 -9.84
N ILE A 125 5.23 -13.46 -11.06
CA ILE A 125 5.39 -12.36 -12.03
C ILE A 125 4.74 -11.07 -11.53
N VAL A 126 3.50 -11.14 -11.02
CA VAL A 126 2.77 -9.96 -10.49
C VAL A 126 3.50 -9.32 -9.31
N THR A 127 4.23 -10.12 -8.54
CA THR A 127 4.92 -9.69 -7.32
C THR A 127 6.40 -9.40 -7.53
N GLU A 128 6.90 -9.59 -8.75
CA GLU A 128 8.29 -9.31 -9.10
C GLU A 128 8.58 -7.81 -8.93
N GLY A 129 9.60 -7.47 -8.13
CA GLY A 129 9.98 -6.08 -7.86
C GLY A 129 9.02 -5.33 -6.92
N MET A 130 7.92 -5.93 -6.49
CA MET A 130 6.97 -5.32 -5.56
C MET A 130 7.52 -5.37 -4.13
N ARG A 131 7.35 -4.29 -3.38
CA ARG A 131 7.83 -4.17 -2.00
C ARG A 131 6.94 -4.92 -1.02
N ALA A 132 5.64 -4.79 -1.21
CA ALA A 132 4.63 -5.36 -0.34
C ALA A 132 3.42 -5.83 -1.15
N ILE A 133 2.51 -6.51 -0.47
CA ILE A 133 1.20 -6.87 -1.00
C ILE A 133 0.10 -6.45 -0.03
N HIS A 134 -0.99 -5.91 -0.56
CA HIS A 134 -2.11 -5.38 0.20
C HIS A 134 -3.33 -6.31 0.15
N PHE A 135 -3.65 -6.94 1.29
CA PHE A 135 -4.83 -7.79 1.50
C PHE A 135 -6.06 -6.97 1.93
N SER A 136 -6.34 -5.90 1.20
CA SER A 136 -7.42 -4.97 1.49
C SER A 136 -8.80 -5.64 1.48
N HIS A 137 -9.80 -4.97 2.04
CA HIS A 137 -11.19 -5.43 1.93
C HIS A 137 -11.62 -5.61 0.46
N TYR A 138 -11.26 -4.64 -0.39
CA TYR A 138 -11.50 -4.70 -1.83
C TYR A 138 -10.82 -5.90 -2.47
N ALA A 139 -9.54 -6.14 -2.13
CA ALA A 139 -8.74 -7.22 -2.68
C ALA A 139 -9.35 -8.59 -2.37
N LEU A 140 -9.84 -8.79 -1.14
CA LEU A 140 -10.47 -10.05 -0.75
C LEU A 140 -11.87 -10.22 -1.34
N GLN A 141 -12.62 -9.14 -1.55
CA GLN A 141 -13.95 -9.19 -2.17
C GLN A 141 -13.88 -9.55 -3.66
N HIS A 142 -12.80 -9.17 -4.34
CA HIS A 142 -12.61 -9.40 -5.79
C HIS A 142 -11.61 -10.53 -6.10
N GLY A 143 -10.96 -11.10 -5.08
CA GLY A 143 -10.17 -12.31 -5.20
C GLY A 143 -11.03 -13.58 -5.12
N VAL A 144 -10.47 -14.72 -5.53
CA VAL A 144 -11.11 -16.04 -5.38
C VAL A 144 -10.63 -16.67 -4.07
N LEU A 145 -11.52 -16.69 -3.08
CA LEU A 145 -11.26 -17.31 -1.79
C LEU A 145 -11.50 -18.82 -1.86
N ARG A 146 -10.87 -19.60 -0.96
CA ARG A 146 -11.17 -21.04 -0.89
C ARG A 146 -12.58 -21.28 -0.34
N PRO A 147 -13.21 -22.44 -0.64
CA PRO A 147 -14.50 -22.78 -0.06
C PRO A 147 -14.49 -22.67 1.47
N GLY A 148 -15.43 -21.86 2.00
CA GLY A 148 -15.57 -21.61 3.43
C GLY A 148 -14.76 -20.43 3.98
N GLU A 149 -13.85 -19.83 3.19
CA GLU A 149 -13.17 -18.59 3.59
C GLU A 149 -14.07 -17.38 3.38
N THR A 150 -13.96 -16.41 4.28
CA THR A 150 -14.68 -15.15 4.28
C THR A 150 -13.71 -13.97 4.41
N LEU A 151 -14.22 -12.74 4.30
CA LEU A 151 -13.41 -11.52 4.52
C LEU A 151 -12.81 -11.44 5.93
N ASN A 152 -13.43 -12.11 6.91
CA ASN A 152 -12.93 -12.17 8.29
C ASN A 152 -11.72 -13.09 8.44
N ASP A 153 -11.49 -13.97 7.48
CA ASP A 153 -10.35 -14.89 7.44
C ASP A 153 -9.10 -14.25 6.81
N ARG A 154 -9.08 -12.92 6.67
CA ARG A 154 -7.96 -12.16 6.09
C ARG A 154 -6.60 -12.57 6.64
N PRO A 155 -6.38 -12.67 7.97
CA PRO A 155 -5.07 -13.10 8.49
C PRO A 155 -4.68 -14.50 8.02
N GLN A 156 -5.64 -15.42 7.93
CA GLN A 156 -5.43 -16.81 7.51
C GLN A 156 -5.14 -16.88 6.01
N ILE A 157 -5.90 -16.15 5.20
CA ILE A 157 -5.71 -16.03 3.74
C ILE A 157 -4.32 -15.47 3.45
N ALA A 158 -3.95 -14.36 4.09
CA ALA A 158 -2.67 -13.69 3.88
C ALA A 158 -1.50 -14.58 4.32
N LYS A 159 -1.57 -15.17 5.51
CA LYS A 159 -0.55 -16.09 6.03
C LYS A 159 -0.36 -17.31 5.12
N ARG A 160 -1.45 -17.88 4.61
CA ARG A 160 -1.39 -19.02 3.70
C ARG A 160 -0.74 -18.63 2.38
N TRP A 161 -1.16 -17.52 1.78
CA TRP A 161 -0.61 -17.05 0.53
C TRP A 161 0.88 -16.72 0.67
N LEU A 162 1.29 -16.00 1.72
CA LEU A 162 2.70 -15.67 1.97
C LEU A 162 3.58 -16.92 2.09
N ARG A 163 3.11 -17.97 2.78
CA ARG A 163 3.85 -19.24 2.87
C ARG A 163 4.01 -19.92 1.52
N TRP A 164 2.97 -19.88 0.70
CA TRP A 164 3.04 -20.42 -0.65
C TRP A 164 4.00 -19.58 -1.51
N TRP A 165 3.91 -18.25 -1.44
CA TRP A 165 4.76 -17.32 -2.19
C TRP A 165 6.24 -17.52 -1.84
N ASP A 166 6.58 -17.56 -0.55
CA ASP A 166 7.93 -17.79 -0.02
C ASP A 166 8.54 -19.14 -0.49
N GLN A 167 7.70 -20.15 -0.71
CA GLN A 167 8.13 -21.48 -1.16
C GLN A 167 8.29 -21.62 -2.68
N ASN A 168 7.60 -20.79 -3.46
CA ASN A 168 7.45 -20.99 -4.91
C ASN A 168 8.02 -19.85 -5.75
N CYS A 169 8.14 -18.64 -5.19
CA CYS A 169 8.73 -17.51 -5.88
C CYS A 169 10.20 -17.39 -5.49
N ASP A 170 11.08 -17.62 -6.47
CA ASP A 170 12.53 -17.60 -6.25
C ASP A 170 13.01 -16.15 -6.11
N ILE A 171 13.21 -15.71 -4.86
CA ILE A 171 13.75 -14.39 -4.54
C ILE A 171 15.28 -14.42 -4.75
N THR A 172 15.74 -14.73 -5.97
CA THR A 172 17.18 -14.88 -6.19
C THR A 172 17.92 -13.55 -5.95
N GLU A 173 19.06 -13.65 -5.26
CA GLU A 173 20.01 -12.57 -4.94
C GLU A 173 20.53 -11.78 -6.16
N VAL A 174 20.21 -12.22 -7.39
CA VAL A 174 20.61 -11.60 -8.66
C VAL A 174 20.10 -10.16 -8.81
N SER A 175 19.06 -9.77 -8.05
CA SER A 175 18.57 -8.40 -8.04
C SER A 175 19.32 -7.46 -7.10
N VAL A 176 20.16 -7.96 -6.17
CA VAL A 176 20.88 -7.10 -5.21
C VAL A 176 22.17 -6.55 -5.84
N GLU A 177 22.97 -7.38 -6.51
CA GLU A 177 24.25 -6.93 -7.10
C GLU A 177 24.11 -5.98 -8.30
N ASN A 178 22.98 -6.03 -9.03
CA ASN A 178 22.71 -5.13 -10.15
C ASN A 178 21.92 -3.87 -9.77
N ARG A 179 21.52 -3.70 -8.49
CA ARG A 179 20.83 -2.50 -7.99
C ARG A 179 21.73 -1.55 -7.19
N ILE A 180 23.00 -1.93 -6.96
CA ILE A 180 24.05 -1.12 -6.30
C ILE A 180 25.05 -0.56 -7.33
N LYS A 181 24.60 -0.21 -8.55
CA LYS A 181 25.38 0.56 -9.51
C LYS A 181 24.66 1.80 -9.95
#